data_AF-A0A7J4PVZ8-F1
#
_entry.id   AF-A0A7J4PVZ8-F1
#
_cell.length_a   1.000
_cell.length_b   1.000
_cell.length_c   1.000
_cell.angle_alpha   90.00
_cell.angle_beta   90.00
_cell.angle_gamma   90.00
#
_symmetry.space_group_name_H-M   'P 1'
#
loop_
_entity.id
_entity.type
_entity.pdbx_description
1 polymer ?
#
loop_
_entity_poly.entity_id
_entity_poly.type
_entity_poly.pdbx_seq_one_letter_code
_entity_poly.pdbx_strand_id
1 'polypeptide(L)' 'VPDKQRPYRISLRSPTFINLAALKKLTLNAKYADIFSTLGSLDLVLGDVDR' A
#
# COMPACT_ATOMS: atom_id res chain seq x y z
N VAL A 1 -19.06 28.41 -6.55
CA VAL A 1 -18.23 28.20 -7.76
C VAL A 1 -16.99 27.45 -7.31
N PRO A 2 -16.69 26.25 -7.83
CA PRO A 2 -15.43 25.59 -7.52
C PRO A 2 -14.30 26.52 -7.97
N ASP A 3 -13.35 26.74 -7.08
CA ASP A 3 -12.25 27.69 -7.30
C ASP A 3 -11.44 27.24 -8.53
N LYS A 4 -11.35 28.05 -9.59
CA LYS A 4 -10.76 27.61 -10.89
C LYS A 4 -9.28 27.20 -10.75
N GLN A 5 -8.63 27.68 -9.69
CA GLN A 5 -7.22 27.43 -9.40
C GLN A 5 -6.99 26.18 -8.54
N ARG A 6 -8.04 25.54 -8.01
CA ARG A 6 -7.89 24.37 -7.13
C ARG A 6 -8.76 23.20 -7.58
N PRO A 7 -8.21 21.98 -7.60
CA PRO A 7 -9.00 20.80 -7.93
C PRO A 7 -10.06 20.54 -6.86
N TYR A 8 -11.27 20.16 -7.28
CA TYR A 8 -12.39 19.81 -6.40
C TYR A 8 -12.07 18.58 -5.52
N ARG A 9 -11.33 17.60 -6.05
CA ARG A 9 -10.83 16.43 -5.34
C ARG A 9 -9.60 15.88 -6.05
N ILE A 10 -8.60 15.45 -5.29
CA ILE A 10 -7.48 14.66 -5.81
C ILE A 10 -7.56 13.27 -5.18
N SER A 11 -7.47 12.24 -6.00
CA SER A 11 -7.34 10.85 -5.56
C SER A 11 -6.02 10.32 -6.09
N LEU A 12 -5.03 10.21 -5.22
CA LEU A 12 -3.74 9.61 -5.55
C LEU A 12 -3.79 8.12 -5.23
N ARG A 13 -3.38 7.29 -6.18
CA ARG A 13 -3.38 5.83 -6.03
C ARG A 13 -1.99 5.40 -5.61
N SER A 14 -1.83 5.02 -4.33
CA SER A 14 -0.57 4.51 -3.81
C SER A 14 -0.23 3.15 -4.45
N PRO A 15 0.98 2.99 -5.01
CA PRO A 15 1.46 1.70 -5.49
C PRO A 15 1.66 0.70 -4.35
N THR A 16 2.19 1.13 -3.21
CA THR A 16 2.45 0.23 -2.06
C THR A 16 1.16 -0.26 -1.41
N PHE A 17 0.10 0.56 -1.41
CA PHE A 17 -1.22 0.14 -0.94
C PHE A 17 -1.78 -1.04 -1.75
N ILE A 18 -1.58 -1.04 -3.06
CA ILE A 18 -2.03 -2.14 -3.93
C ILE A 18 -1.17 -3.38 -3.72
N ASN A 19 0.15 -3.21 -3.59
CA ASN A 19 1.09 -4.32 -3.37
C ASN A 19 0.78 -5.07 -2.07
N LEU A 20 0.25 -4.40 -1.05
CA LEU A 20 -0.16 -5.02 0.21
C LEU A 20 -1.24 -6.09 0.02
N ALA A 21 -2.10 -5.99 -1.01
CA ALA A 21 -3.10 -7.02 -1.31
C ALA A 21 -2.46 -8.37 -1.68
N ALA A 22 -1.23 -8.36 -2.23
CA ALA A 22 -0.48 -9.57 -2.54
C ALA A 22 0.01 -10.30 -1.29
N LEU A 23 0.20 -9.60 -0.17
CA LEU A 23 0.68 -10.17 1.10
C LEU A 23 -0.20 -11.34 1.55
N LYS A 24 -1.54 -11.21 1.44
CA LYS A 24 -2.48 -12.28 1.81
C LYS A 24 -2.22 -13.58 1.06
N LYS A 25 -1.83 -13.49 -0.21
CA LYS A 25 -1.52 -14.67 -1.04
C LYS A 25 -0.12 -15.22 -0.74
N LEU A 26 0.83 -14.34 -0.45
CA LEU A 26 2.22 -14.70 -0.16
C LEU A 26 2.40 -15.34 1.23
N THR A 27 1.58 -14.97 2.21
CA THR A 27 1.66 -15.51 3.58
C THR A 27 0.80 -16.76 3.79
N LEU A 28 0.06 -17.22 2.78
CA LEU A 28 -0.75 -18.44 2.86
C LEU A 28 0.16 -19.66 3.02
N ASN A 29 -0.03 -20.40 4.12
CA ASN A 29 0.80 -21.56 4.51
C ASN A 29 2.27 -21.23 4.84
N ALA A 30 2.64 -19.95 4.94
CA ALA A 30 3.97 -19.53 5.39
C ALA A 30 4.08 -19.57 6.92
N LYS A 31 5.30 -19.66 7.47
CA LYS A 31 5.50 -19.57 8.92
C LYS A 31 5.29 -18.13 9.38
N TYR A 32 4.88 -17.95 10.63
CA TYR A 32 4.71 -16.62 11.20
C TYR A 32 5.99 -15.76 11.11
N ALA A 33 7.16 -16.40 11.26
CA ALA A 33 8.45 -15.72 11.12
C ALA A 33 8.71 -15.18 9.71
N ASP A 34 8.14 -15.80 8.67
CA ASP A 34 8.37 -15.44 7.26
C ASP A 34 7.63 -14.14 6.87
N ILE A 35 6.69 -13.68 7.71
CA ILE A 35 5.91 -12.45 7.47
C ILE A 35 6.85 -11.24 7.35
N PHE A 36 7.84 -11.10 8.24
CA PHE A 36 8.76 -9.96 8.21
C PHE A 36 9.66 -9.98 6.98
N SER A 37 10.15 -11.16 6.58
CA SER A 37 10.94 -11.31 5.35
C SER A 37 10.10 -10.99 4.10
N THR A 38 8.83 -11.40 4.10
CA THR A 38 7.91 -11.14 2.98
C THR A 38 7.56 -9.65 2.89
N LEU A 39 7.33 -9.00 4.03
CA LEU A 39 7.11 -7.55 4.11
C LEU A 39 8.33 -6.74 3.64
N GLY A 40 9.54 -7.17 4.03
CA GLY A 40 10.78 -6.55 3.56
C GLY A 40 10.99 -6.71 2.05
N SER A 41 10.63 -7.87 1.48
CA SER A 41 10.71 -8.12 0.04
C SER A 41 9.66 -7.35 -0.78
N LEU A 42 8.54 -6.96 -0.18
CA LEU A 42 7.48 -6.17 -0.82
C LEU A 42 7.81 -4.66 -0.87
N ASP A 43 8.81 -4.22 -0.12
CA ASP A 43 9.17 -2.81 0.06
C ASP A 43 7.99 -1.94 0.52
N LEU A 44 7.48 -2.23 1.73
CA LEU A 44 6.36 -1.47 2.28
C LEU A 44 6.81 -0.08 2.77
N VAL A 45 6.18 0.96 2.23
CA VAL A 45 6.31 2.33 2.73
C VAL A 45 5.04 2.70 3.49
N LEU A 46 5.12 2.68 4.84
CA LEU A 46 3.96 2.94 5.71
C LEU A 46 3.33 4.31 5.46
N GLY A 47 4.14 5.33 5.21
CA GLY A 47 3.66 6.68 4.91
C GLY A 47 2.98 6.83 3.54
N ASP A 48 2.98 5.82 2.69
CA ASP A 48 2.21 5.80 1.43
C ASP A 48 0.95 4.93 1.52
N VAL A 49 0.96 3.91 2.40
CA VAL A 49 -0.20 3.04 2.68
C VAL A 49 -1.27 3.75 3.51
N ASP A 50 -0.87 4.59 4.47
CA ASP A 50 -1.77 5.24 5.45
C ASP A 50 -2.28 6.62 4.99
N ARG A 51 -2.04 7.00 3.73
CA ARG A 51 -2.45 8.29 3.16
C ARG A 51 -3.94 8.38 2.87
#